data_AF-A0A1L6R246-F1
#
_entry.id   AF-A0A1L6R246-F1
#
_cell.length_a   1.000
_cell.length_b   1.000
_cell.length_c   1.000
_cell.angle_alpha   90.00
_cell.angle_beta   90.00
_cell.angle_gamma   90.00
#
_symmetry.space_group_name_H-M   'P 1'
#
loop_
_entity.id
_entity.type
_entity.pdbx_description
1 polymer ?
#
loop_
_entity_poly.entity_id
_entity_poly.type
_entity_poly.pdbx_seq_one_letter_code
_entity_poly.pdbx_strand_id
1 'polypeptide(L)'
;MSDVNYISQLNGVLRKFADDENISSSHRSLYLAFFEIWNQKRFPKTIRINSKQVMALAKIRSRTTYHKLLRDLNNWGYLQYRPTTSPHMGSLIELFRFDTPSDQKMDNTYPVSEQVPVQKLVPFNKHDKHNINLLQTFCPKNEQVVIAYFKKERRSSKEAKKFYNFYESIGWKLNGHPITNWQACARNWMLKADEIKKDQNFKPVSANKDYLHTTKDKDYGQPL
;
A
#
# COMPACT_ATOMS: atom_id res chain seq x y z
N MET A 1 -20.69 25.94 -6.05
CA MET A 1 -19.72 25.21 -5.21
C MET A 1 -18.60 24.73 -6.12
N SER A 2 -17.35 24.77 -5.67
CA SER A 2 -16.23 24.17 -6.41
C SER A 2 -16.42 22.66 -6.52
N ASP A 3 -16.02 22.08 -7.65
CA ASP A 3 -15.99 20.62 -7.83
C ASP A 3 -15.01 19.97 -6.81
N VAL A 4 -15.21 18.69 -6.49
CA VAL A 4 -14.36 17.95 -5.55
C VAL A 4 -13.20 17.32 -6.29
N ASN A 5 -11.96 17.69 -5.94
CA ASN A 5 -10.80 17.06 -6.55
C ASN A 5 -10.55 15.67 -5.94
N TYR A 6 -10.81 14.59 -6.69
CA TYR A 6 -10.65 13.21 -6.23
C TYR A 6 -9.29 12.94 -5.54
N ILE A 7 -8.19 13.39 -6.16
CA ILE A 7 -6.82 13.11 -5.68
C ILE A 7 -6.55 13.88 -4.39
N SER A 8 -6.89 15.16 -4.35
CA SER A 8 -6.72 16.00 -3.15
C SER A 8 -7.62 15.54 -2.01
N GLN A 9 -8.86 15.15 -2.28
CA GLN A 9 -9.80 14.60 -1.29
C GLN A 9 -9.28 13.31 -0.67
N LEU A 10 -8.78 12.39 -1.51
CA LEU A 10 -8.21 11.12 -1.07
C LEU A 10 -6.91 11.34 -0.28
N ASN A 11 -5.99 12.18 -0.76
CA ASN A 11 -4.75 12.50 -0.05
C ASN A 11 -4.99 13.29 1.25
N GLY A 12 -6.04 14.12 1.29
CA GLY A 12 -6.49 14.82 2.50
C GLY A 12 -6.98 13.85 3.57
N VAL A 13 -7.91 12.96 3.22
CA VAL A 13 -8.43 11.99 4.19
C VAL A 13 -7.39 10.95 4.61
N LEU A 14 -6.49 10.52 3.70
CA LEU A 14 -5.41 9.59 4.04
C LEU A 14 -4.42 10.18 5.05
N ARG A 15 -4.15 11.50 5.01
CA ARG A 15 -3.41 12.21 6.07
C ARG A 15 -4.19 12.22 7.38
N LYS A 16 -5.47 12.63 7.35
CA LYS A 16 -6.35 12.57 8.54
C LYS A 16 -6.48 11.14 9.11
N PHE A 17 -6.29 10.08 8.32
CA PHE A 17 -6.23 8.69 8.80
C PHE A 17 -4.90 8.28 9.43
N ALA A 18 -3.80 8.97 9.12
CA ALA A 18 -2.50 8.74 9.73
C ALA A 18 -2.41 9.40 11.11
N ASP A 19 -3.06 10.55 11.26
CA ASP A 19 -3.01 11.39 12.47
C ASP A 19 -4.10 11.02 13.51
N ASP A 20 -5.16 10.30 13.13
CA ASP A 20 -6.23 9.85 14.06
C ASP A 20 -5.97 8.43 14.58
N GLU A 21 -5.66 8.31 15.88
CA GLU A 21 -5.42 7.03 16.55
C GLU A 21 -6.68 6.15 16.65
N ASN A 22 -7.88 6.74 16.61
CA ASN A 22 -9.13 6.00 16.78
C ASN A 22 -9.50 5.20 15.51
N ILE A 23 -8.98 5.60 14.34
CA ILE A 23 -9.48 5.12 13.05
C ILE A 23 -8.84 3.80 12.59
N SER A 24 -9.41 2.71 13.07
CA SER A 24 -9.03 1.34 12.68
C SER A 24 -9.21 1.05 11.18
N SER A 25 -8.56 -0.01 10.69
CA SER A 25 -8.64 -0.45 9.28
C SER A 25 -10.07 -0.62 8.76
N SER A 26 -11.00 -1.10 9.60
CA SER A 26 -12.41 -1.27 9.23
C SER A 26 -13.14 0.05 8.98
N HIS A 27 -12.81 1.10 9.73
CA HIS A 27 -13.33 2.45 9.48
C HIS A 27 -12.80 3.02 8.16
N ARG A 28 -11.50 2.85 7.90
CA ARG A 28 -10.87 3.28 6.64
C ARG A 28 -11.52 2.59 5.43
N SER A 29 -11.76 1.28 5.53
CA SER A 29 -12.47 0.52 4.48
C SER A 29 -13.92 0.98 4.29
N LEU A 30 -14.65 1.25 5.38
CA LEU A 30 -16.02 1.77 5.31
C LEU A 30 -16.08 3.17 4.68
N TYR A 31 -15.18 4.07 5.07
CA TYR A 31 -15.08 5.40 4.46
C TYR A 31 -14.76 5.30 2.96
N LEU A 32 -13.78 4.46 2.57
CA LEU A 32 -13.40 4.28 1.17
C LEU A 32 -14.56 3.72 0.33
N ALA A 33 -15.38 2.81 0.87
CA ALA A 33 -16.60 2.35 0.21
C ALA A 33 -17.63 3.46 -0.01
N PHE A 34 -17.79 4.38 0.95
CA PHE A 34 -18.63 5.57 0.77
C PHE A 34 -18.03 6.55 -0.26
N PHE A 35 -16.72 6.76 -0.22
CA PHE A 35 -15.98 7.63 -1.14
C PHE A 35 -16.07 7.12 -2.60
N GLU A 36 -15.99 5.81 -2.81
CA GLU A 36 -16.18 5.17 -4.12
C GLU A 36 -17.58 5.47 -4.69
N ILE A 37 -18.63 5.27 -3.89
CA ILE A 37 -20.02 5.59 -4.28
C ILE A 37 -20.21 7.10 -4.52
N TRP A 38 -19.52 7.95 -3.76
CA TRP A 38 -19.57 9.40 -3.92
C TRP A 38 -18.92 9.84 -5.24
N ASN A 39 -17.76 9.28 -5.58
CA ASN A 39 -17.06 9.47 -6.84
C ASN A 39 -17.88 8.98 -8.05
N GLN A 40 -18.46 7.77 -7.97
CA GLN A 40 -19.35 7.22 -9.00
C GLN A 40 -20.54 8.16 -9.31
N LYS A 41 -21.03 8.89 -8.31
CA LYS A 41 -22.14 9.85 -8.43
C LYS A 41 -21.72 11.27 -8.82
N ARG A 42 -20.42 11.52 -9.08
CA ARG A 42 -19.83 12.85 -9.33
C ARG A 42 -20.00 13.83 -8.17
N PHE A 43 -19.68 13.36 -6.96
CA PHE A 43 -19.55 14.17 -5.74
C PHE A 43 -20.74 15.09 -5.37
N PRO A 44 -22.01 14.63 -5.45
CA PRO A 44 -23.13 15.44 -5.02
C PRO A 44 -23.07 15.68 -3.51
N LYS A 45 -23.61 16.81 -3.03
CA LYS A 45 -23.57 17.20 -1.62
C LYS A 45 -24.04 16.09 -0.67
N THR A 46 -25.14 15.42 -1.02
CA THR A 46 -25.66 14.27 -0.28
C THR A 46 -25.73 13.04 -1.19
N ILE A 47 -25.32 11.88 -0.67
CA ILE A 47 -25.57 10.60 -1.31
C ILE A 47 -26.48 9.72 -0.45
N ARG A 48 -27.43 9.10 -1.14
CA ARG A 48 -28.24 8.04 -0.57
C ARG A 48 -27.52 6.71 -0.63
N ILE A 49 -27.55 5.99 0.48
CA ILE A 49 -26.79 4.76 0.69
C ILE A 49 -27.68 3.52 0.78
N ASN A 50 -27.22 2.44 0.16
CA ASN A 50 -27.74 1.09 0.35
C ASN A 50 -26.76 0.34 1.25
N SER A 51 -27.12 0.07 2.51
CA SER A 51 -26.21 -0.56 3.46
C SER A 51 -25.71 -1.93 3.00
N LYS A 52 -26.49 -2.71 2.23
CA LYS A 52 -26.02 -3.99 1.67
C LYS A 52 -24.86 -3.80 0.68
N GLN A 53 -24.97 -2.80 -0.20
CA GLN A 53 -23.92 -2.45 -1.16
C GLN A 53 -22.66 -1.96 -0.46
N VAL A 54 -22.82 -1.01 0.48
CA VAL A 54 -21.70 -0.42 1.23
C VAL A 54 -20.97 -1.50 2.06
N MET A 55 -21.72 -2.37 2.73
CA MET A 55 -21.16 -3.50 3.50
C MET A 55 -20.37 -4.46 2.60
N ALA A 56 -20.86 -4.76 1.39
CA ALA A 56 -20.16 -5.63 0.44
C ALA A 56 -18.85 -5.02 -0.10
N LEU A 57 -18.83 -3.71 -0.37
CA LEU A 57 -17.63 -2.97 -0.77
C LEU A 57 -16.62 -2.92 0.38
N ALA A 58 -17.06 -2.52 1.58
CA ALA A 58 -16.23 -2.43 2.80
C ALA A 58 -15.86 -3.79 3.43
N LYS A 59 -16.26 -4.91 2.83
CA LYS A 59 -16.08 -6.29 3.35
C LYS A 59 -16.63 -6.52 4.77
N ILE A 60 -17.61 -5.72 5.20
CA ILE A 60 -18.27 -5.85 6.52
C ILE A 60 -19.43 -6.83 6.39
N ARG A 61 -19.40 -7.94 7.14
CA ARG A 61 -20.49 -8.93 7.16
C ARG A 61 -21.58 -8.62 8.18
N SER A 62 -21.23 -8.01 9.32
CA SER A 62 -22.14 -7.75 10.43
C SER A 62 -22.82 -6.38 10.34
N ARG A 63 -24.16 -6.36 10.43
CA ARG A 63 -24.96 -5.12 10.45
C ARG A 63 -24.72 -4.29 11.72
N THR A 64 -24.47 -4.92 12.86
CA THR A 64 -24.17 -4.19 14.11
C THR A 64 -22.81 -3.52 14.04
N THR A 65 -21.80 -4.21 13.49
CA THR A 65 -20.48 -3.65 13.21
C THR A 65 -20.56 -2.48 12.24
N TYR A 66 -21.30 -2.62 11.13
CA TYR A 66 -21.54 -1.52 10.19
C TYR A 66 -22.10 -0.26 10.87
N HIS A 67 -23.15 -0.41 11.68
CA HIS A 67 -23.77 0.73 12.37
C HIS A 67 -22.88 1.34 13.45
N LYS A 68 -22.03 0.55 14.12
CA LYS A 68 -21.00 1.07 15.03
C LYS A 68 -20.00 1.95 14.25
N LEU A 69 -19.31 1.37 13.26
CA LEU A 69 -18.28 2.09 12.48
C LEU A 69 -18.84 3.34 11.78
N LEU A 70 -20.11 3.30 11.35
CA LEU A 70 -20.79 4.47 10.75
C LEU A 70 -21.06 5.58 11.78
N ARG A 71 -21.44 5.23 13.02
CA ARG A 71 -21.59 6.18 14.12
C ARG A 71 -20.24 6.78 14.51
N ASP A 72 -19.21 5.95 14.56
CA ASP A 72 -17.84 6.37 14.89
C ASP A 72 -17.32 7.37 13.83
N LEU A 73 -17.43 7.06 12.53
CA LEU A 73 -17.10 7.99 11.43
C LEU A 73 -17.92 9.29 11.41
N ASN A 74 -19.18 9.24 11.85
CA ASN A 74 -20.03 10.42 12.02
C ASN A 74 -19.52 11.31 13.17
N ASN A 75 -19.19 10.70 14.31
CA ASN A 75 -18.75 11.41 15.51
C ASN A 75 -17.36 12.05 15.34
N TRP A 76 -16.45 11.44 14.58
CA TRP A 76 -15.12 11.97 14.29
C TRP A 76 -15.06 12.95 13.11
N GLY A 77 -16.22 13.34 12.55
CA GLY A 77 -16.30 14.31 11.46
C GLY A 77 -15.57 13.84 10.20
N TYR A 78 -15.85 12.62 9.75
CA TYR A 78 -15.50 12.18 8.39
C TYR A 78 -16.71 12.26 7.45
N LEU A 79 -17.91 12.13 7.99
CA LEU A 79 -19.19 12.28 7.29
C LEU A 79 -20.27 12.77 8.26
N GLN A 80 -21.39 13.24 7.73
CA GLN A 80 -22.63 13.40 8.48
C GLN A 80 -23.61 12.30 8.06
N TYR A 81 -24.09 11.50 9.02
CA TYR A 81 -25.09 10.46 8.80
C TYR A 81 -26.49 10.97 9.16
N ARG A 82 -27.44 10.83 8.23
CA ARG A 82 -28.85 11.15 8.43
C ARG A 82 -29.68 9.87 8.22
N PRO A 83 -30.08 9.17 9.30
CA PRO A 83 -30.96 8.01 9.20
C PRO A 83 -32.34 8.45 8.71
N THR A 84 -33.00 7.58 7.93
CA THR A 84 -34.38 7.77 7.48
C THR A 84 -35.15 6.49 7.76
N THR A 85 -36.28 6.58 8.46
CA THR A 85 -37.05 5.43 8.94
C THR A 85 -37.92 4.79 7.85
N SER A 86 -38.27 5.54 6.81
CA SER A 86 -39.09 5.10 5.68
C SER A 86 -38.36 4.05 4.81
N PRO A 87 -38.89 2.82 4.66
CA PRO A 87 -38.24 1.73 3.91
C PRO A 87 -37.87 2.10 2.47
N HIS A 88 -38.72 2.89 1.82
CA HIS A 88 -38.55 3.32 0.43
C HIS A 88 -37.56 4.46 0.22
N MET A 89 -37.07 5.12 1.28
CA MET A 89 -36.34 6.38 1.17
C MET A 89 -34.87 6.35 1.60
N GLY A 90 -34.40 5.26 2.23
CA GLY A 90 -32.98 4.98 2.51
C GLY A 90 -32.28 6.01 3.40
N SER A 91 -31.12 5.69 3.96
CA SER A 91 -30.35 6.68 4.72
C SER A 91 -29.53 7.58 3.80
N LEU A 92 -29.28 8.81 4.25
CA LEU A 92 -28.46 9.80 3.56
C LEU A 92 -27.13 9.98 4.30
N ILE A 93 -26.06 10.25 3.55
CA ILE A 93 -24.80 10.77 4.10
C ILE A 93 -24.30 11.96 3.27
N GLU A 94 -23.52 12.81 3.92
CA GLU A 94 -22.75 13.92 3.35
C GLU A 94 -21.29 13.69 3.78
N LEU A 95 -20.36 13.50 2.85
CA LEU A 95 -18.94 13.32 3.18
C LEU A 95 -18.28 14.69 3.35
N PHE A 96 -17.38 14.82 4.33
CA PHE A 96 -16.70 16.08 4.57
C PHE A 96 -15.56 16.29 3.56
N ARG A 97 -15.32 17.56 3.20
CA ARG A 97 -14.23 17.93 2.28
C ARG A 97 -12.90 17.99 3.01
N PHE A 98 -11.89 17.41 2.37
CA PHE A 98 -10.48 17.38 2.75
C PHE A 98 -9.57 17.74 1.56
N ASP A 99 -10.16 18.20 0.45
CA ASP A 99 -9.47 18.53 -0.80
C ASP A 99 -8.96 19.97 -0.87
N THR A 100 -9.52 20.87 -0.05
CA THR A 100 -8.98 22.20 0.20
C THR A 100 -7.67 22.09 0.99
N PRO A 101 -6.54 22.68 0.53
CA PRO A 101 -5.49 23.05 1.46
C PRO A 101 -6.11 24.04 2.47
N SER A 102 -5.82 23.84 3.76
CA SER A 102 -6.34 24.74 4.79
C SER A 102 -5.83 26.15 4.53
N ASP A 103 -6.74 27.10 4.29
CA ASP A 103 -6.39 28.52 4.34
C ASP A 103 -5.81 28.81 5.72
N GLN A 104 -4.55 29.23 5.76
CA GLN A 104 -3.88 29.60 7.00
C GLN A 104 -4.35 31.00 7.41
N LYS A 105 -5.51 31.07 8.07
CA LYS A 105 -5.78 32.17 9.00
C LYS A 105 -5.14 31.86 10.35
N MET A 106 -3.86 32.19 10.45
CA MET A 106 -3.20 32.52 11.70
C MET A 106 -2.42 33.82 11.46
N ASP A 107 -2.69 34.84 12.26
CA ASP A 107 -2.05 36.15 12.15
C ASP A 107 -0.55 36.08 12.43
N ASN A 108 0.21 36.94 11.73
CA ASN A 108 1.51 37.51 12.14
C ASN A 108 2.69 36.55 12.39
N THR A 109 3.88 36.72 11.83
CA THR A 109 4.47 37.76 10.95
C THR A 109 5.72 37.16 10.34
N TYR A 110 5.92 37.21 9.01
CA TYR A 110 7.24 37.35 8.35
C TYR A 110 7.06 37.84 6.90
N PRO A 111 8.02 38.59 6.32
CA PRO A 111 7.77 39.44 5.17
C PRO A 111 7.81 38.72 3.81
N VAL A 112 7.07 39.31 2.87
CA VAL A 112 7.10 39.01 1.43
C VAL A 112 8.45 39.40 0.81
N SER A 113 9.02 38.55 -0.04
CA SER A 113 9.79 39.01 -1.21
C SER A 113 9.82 37.98 -2.36
N GLU A 114 9.18 38.37 -3.46
CA GLU A 114 9.57 38.13 -4.87
C GLU A 114 9.61 36.71 -5.49
N GLN A 115 9.75 36.68 -6.83
CA GLN A 115 9.14 35.69 -7.75
C GLN A 115 10.18 34.94 -8.63
N VAL A 116 10.02 33.60 -8.79
CA VAL A 116 10.52 32.68 -9.88
C VAL A 116 12.03 32.75 -10.29
N PRO A 117 12.62 31.84 -11.14
CA PRO A 117 12.15 30.55 -11.71
C PRO A 117 13.12 29.33 -11.58
N VAL A 118 12.56 28.12 -11.74
CA VAL A 118 13.10 26.91 -12.45
C VAL A 118 14.55 26.40 -12.18
N GLN A 119 14.61 25.18 -11.61
CA GLN A 119 15.63 24.09 -11.73
C GLN A 119 17.00 24.08 -10.97
N LYS A 120 17.24 22.91 -10.34
CA LYS A 120 18.50 22.15 -10.08
C LYS A 120 19.36 22.36 -8.78
N LEU A 121 19.51 21.22 -8.07
CA LEU A 121 20.69 20.67 -7.33
C LEU A 121 21.20 21.28 -5.99
N VAL A 122 20.83 20.61 -4.87
CA VAL A 122 21.58 20.30 -3.60
C VAL A 122 22.25 21.44 -2.76
N PRO A 123 22.63 21.23 -1.45
CA PRO A 123 22.55 20.05 -0.56
C PRO A 123 21.84 20.28 0.81
N PHE A 124 21.97 19.29 1.72
CA PHE A 124 21.33 19.14 3.05
C PHE A 124 21.89 20.03 4.19
N ASN A 125 21.03 20.38 5.16
CA ASN A 125 21.02 19.83 6.54
C ASN A 125 19.70 20.22 7.27
N LYS A 126 18.91 19.25 7.77
CA LYS A 126 18.67 18.93 9.21
C LYS A 126 17.95 20.06 9.98
N HIS A 127 16.79 19.91 10.60
CA HIS A 127 15.99 18.75 11.05
C HIS A 127 14.48 19.04 10.82
N ASP A 128 13.57 18.07 10.65
CA ASP A 128 13.75 16.62 10.37
C ASP A 128 12.62 16.05 9.48
N LYS A 129 12.64 14.73 9.21
CA LYS A 129 11.98 14.13 8.04
C LYS A 129 11.52 12.68 8.28
N HIS A 130 10.31 12.45 8.82
CA HIS A 130 9.89 11.08 9.17
C HIS A 130 8.62 10.47 8.52
N ASN A 131 7.82 11.18 7.70
CA ASN A 131 6.59 10.56 7.15
C ASN A 131 6.27 10.71 5.65
N ILE A 132 7.21 11.16 4.81
CA ILE A 132 7.02 11.21 3.33
C ILE A 132 7.91 10.19 2.58
N ASN A 133 8.96 9.64 3.22
CA ASN A 133 9.87 8.68 2.56
C ASN A 133 9.40 7.22 2.57
N LEU A 134 8.48 6.83 3.47
CA LEU A 134 8.21 5.42 3.75
C LEU A 134 7.67 4.64 2.53
N LEU A 135 6.84 5.28 1.71
CA LEU A 135 6.29 4.69 0.48
C LEU A 135 7.31 4.58 -0.68
N GLN A 136 8.49 5.19 -0.58
CA GLN A 136 9.55 5.09 -1.61
C GLN A 136 10.66 4.08 -1.28
N THR A 137 10.56 3.35 -0.16
CA THR A 137 11.62 2.44 0.33
C THR A 137 11.33 0.95 0.18
N PHE A 138 10.09 0.54 -0.11
CA PHE A 138 9.69 -0.88 -0.09
C PHE A 138 10.22 -1.68 -1.30
N CYS A 139 10.07 -1.14 -2.51
CA CYS A 139 10.59 -1.72 -3.75
C CYS A 139 11.68 -0.82 -4.39
N PRO A 140 12.62 -1.37 -5.15
CA PRO A 140 13.58 -0.56 -5.91
C PRO A 140 12.84 0.20 -7.02
N LYS A 141 13.12 1.50 -7.16
CA LYS A 141 12.44 2.38 -8.14
C LYS A 141 12.63 1.96 -9.60
N ASN A 142 13.71 1.24 -9.89
CA ASN A 142 14.05 0.65 -11.19
C ASN A 142 15.22 -0.35 -11.03
N GLU A 143 15.55 -1.07 -12.10
CA GLU A 143 16.70 -1.98 -12.17
C GLU A 143 18.04 -1.29 -11.79
N GLN A 144 18.22 -0.03 -12.17
CA GLN A 144 19.47 0.72 -11.95
C GLN A 144 19.79 0.92 -10.47
N VAL A 145 18.78 1.10 -9.61
CA VAL A 145 18.95 1.18 -8.15
C VAL A 145 19.50 -0.14 -7.59
N VAL A 146 19.04 -1.28 -8.11
CA VAL A 146 19.56 -2.60 -7.71
C VAL A 146 20.99 -2.81 -8.23
N ILE A 147 21.26 -2.47 -9.49
CA ILE A 147 22.61 -2.56 -10.08
C ILE A 147 23.60 -1.70 -9.28
N ALA A 148 23.24 -0.48 -8.91
CA ALA A 148 24.08 0.40 -8.09
C ALA A 148 24.35 -0.18 -6.69
N TYR A 149 23.34 -0.77 -6.06
CA TYR A 149 23.49 -1.44 -4.76
C TYR A 149 24.43 -2.66 -4.84
N PHE A 150 24.24 -3.54 -5.82
CA PHE A 150 25.10 -4.71 -6.02
C PHE A 150 26.54 -4.31 -6.36
N LYS A 151 26.76 -3.27 -7.18
CA LYS A 151 28.11 -2.72 -7.43
C LYS A 151 28.77 -2.21 -6.15
N LYS A 152 28.03 -1.53 -5.27
CA LYS A 152 28.53 -1.08 -3.95
C LYS A 152 28.96 -2.26 -3.08
N GLU A 153 28.19 -3.33 -3.06
CA GLU A 153 28.51 -4.59 -2.36
C GLU A 153 29.54 -5.48 -3.11
N ARG A 154 30.29 -4.90 -4.07
CA ARG A 154 31.31 -5.56 -4.92
C ARG A 154 30.80 -6.78 -5.71
N ARG A 155 29.51 -6.82 -6.05
CA ARG A 155 28.88 -7.87 -6.88
C ARG A 155 28.78 -7.50 -8.34
N SER A 156 28.60 -8.52 -9.18
CA SER A 156 28.43 -8.33 -10.61
C SER A 156 27.08 -7.70 -10.95
N SER A 157 27.03 -6.87 -11.99
CA SER A 157 25.77 -6.36 -12.55
C SER A 157 24.86 -7.48 -13.08
N LYS A 158 25.44 -8.61 -13.49
CA LYS A 158 24.70 -9.81 -13.92
C LYS A 158 23.94 -10.46 -12.77
N GLU A 159 24.54 -10.56 -11.57
CA GLU A 159 23.84 -11.04 -10.36
C GLU A 159 22.73 -10.07 -9.92
N ALA A 160 22.96 -8.76 -10.05
CA ALA A 160 21.96 -7.73 -9.76
C ALA A 160 20.70 -7.84 -10.64
N LYS A 161 20.89 -8.04 -11.96
CA LYS A 161 19.79 -8.24 -12.91
C LYS A 161 19.03 -9.54 -12.65
N LYS A 162 19.72 -10.64 -12.30
CA LYS A 162 19.08 -11.90 -11.88
C LYS A 162 18.19 -11.71 -10.65
N PHE A 163 18.67 -10.99 -9.63
CA PHE A 163 17.90 -10.66 -8.44
C PHE A 163 16.66 -9.81 -8.79
N TYR A 164 16.83 -8.73 -9.57
CA TYR A 164 15.73 -7.85 -9.96
C TYR A 164 14.63 -8.62 -10.71
N ASN A 165 14.99 -9.36 -11.76
CA ASN A 165 14.04 -10.14 -12.56
C ASN A 165 13.27 -11.19 -11.74
N PHE A 166 13.94 -11.85 -10.77
CA PHE A 166 13.31 -12.83 -9.89
C PHE A 166 12.27 -12.20 -8.95
N TYR A 167 12.61 -11.06 -8.34
CA TYR A 167 11.68 -10.37 -7.45
C TYR A 167 10.57 -9.62 -8.18
N GLU A 168 10.82 -9.16 -9.41
CA GLU A 168 9.81 -8.59 -10.30
C GLU A 168 8.78 -9.64 -10.75
N SER A 169 9.19 -10.85 -11.12
CA SER A 169 8.27 -11.91 -11.57
C SER A 169 7.34 -12.42 -10.47
N ILE A 170 7.77 -12.41 -9.21
CA ILE A 170 6.92 -12.71 -8.03
C ILE A 170 6.20 -11.46 -7.48
N GLY A 171 6.29 -10.32 -8.16
CA GLY A 171 5.59 -9.07 -7.80
C GLY A 171 6.01 -8.49 -6.45
N TRP A 172 7.28 -8.67 -6.07
CA TRP A 172 7.88 -8.22 -4.80
C TRP A 172 7.13 -8.69 -3.54
N LYS A 173 6.62 -9.93 -3.56
CA LYS A 173 5.92 -10.56 -2.42
C LYS A 173 6.63 -11.82 -1.94
N LEU A 174 6.61 -12.05 -0.64
CA LEU A 174 7.07 -13.27 0.03
C LEU A 174 5.92 -13.81 0.89
N ASN A 175 5.51 -15.06 0.65
CA ASN A 175 4.39 -15.72 1.34
C ASN A 175 3.10 -14.86 1.37
N GLY A 176 2.81 -14.16 0.27
CA GLY A 176 1.65 -13.28 0.13
C GLY A 176 1.82 -11.85 0.69
N HIS A 177 2.85 -11.60 1.52
CA HIS A 177 3.14 -10.29 2.09
C HIS A 177 4.10 -9.48 1.19
N PRO A 178 3.91 -8.16 1.04
CA PRO A 178 4.85 -7.32 0.29
C PRO A 178 6.19 -7.23 1.01
N ILE A 179 7.28 -7.24 0.23
CA ILE A 179 8.64 -7.08 0.77
C ILE A 179 8.83 -5.65 1.26
N THR A 180 9.09 -5.49 2.56
CA THR A 180 9.28 -4.19 3.21
C THR A 180 10.72 -3.67 3.11
N ASN A 181 11.69 -4.52 2.79
CA ASN A 181 13.09 -4.13 2.64
C ASN A 181 13.80 -5.00 1.60
N TRP A 182 13.77 -4.55 0.34
CA TRP A 182 14.42 -5.26 -0.76
C TRP A 182 15.95 -5.39 -0.60
N GLN A 183 16.60 -4.47 0.13
CA GLN A 183 18.04 -4.56 0.40
C GLN A 183 18.39 -5.70 1.35
N ALA A 184 17.52 -6.01 2.31
CA ALA A 184 17.66 -7.19 3.17
C ALA A 184 17.53 -8.49 2.35
N CYS A 185 16.56 -8.54 1.42
CA CYS A 185 16.46 -9.64 0.46
C CYS A 185 17.71 -9.75 -0.43
N ALA A 186 18.27 -8.62 -0.89
CA ALA A 186 19.50 -8.60 -1.67
C ALA A 186 20.72 -9.15 -0.90
N ARG A 187 20.88 -8.79 0.38
CA ARG A 187 21.94 -9.37 1.23
C ARG A 187 21.75 -10.87 1.44
N ASN A 188 20.53 -11.33 1.71
CA ASN A 188 20.23 -12.75 1.85
C ASN A 188 20.53 -13.52 0.54
N TRP A 189 20.16 -12.95 -0.61
CA TRP A 189 20.50 -13.48 -1.94
C TRP A 189 22.02 -13.59 -2.16
N MET A 190 22.80 -12.59 -1.75
CA MET A 190 24.26 -12.63 -1.84
C MET A 190 24.88 -13.69 -0.92
N LEU A 191 24.39 -13.83 0.31
CA LEU A 191 24.85 -14.86 1.26
C LEU A 191 24.58 -16.27 0.70
N LYS A 192 23.35 -16.55 0.24
CA LYS A 192 23.00 -17.82 -0.41
C LYS A 192 23.82 -18.09 -1.66
N ALA A 193 24.10 -17.07 -2.47
CA ALA A 193 24.96 -17.22 -3.65
C ALA A 193 26.42 -17.55 -3.28
N ASP A 194 26.90 -17.13 -2.11
CA ASP A 194 28.23 -17.49 -1.60
C ASP A 194 28.25 -18.86 -0.94
N GLU A 195 27.21 -19.24 -0.21
CA GLU A 195 27.01 -20.60 0.33
C GLU A 195 27.07 -21.61 -0.82
N ILE A 196 26.27 -21.41 -1.86
CA ILE A 196 26.27 -22.28 -3.06
C ILE A 196 27.67 -22.32 -3.73
N LYS A 197 28.40 -21.21 -3.80
CA LYS A 197 29.78 -21.19 -4.35
C LYS A 197 30.78 -21.91 -3.45
N LYS A 198 30.61 -21.87 -2.13
CA LYS A 198 31.44 -22.63 -1.17
C LYS A 198 31.16 -24.12 -1.25
N ASP A 199 29.89 -24.51 -1.33
CA ASP A 199 29.49 -25.93 -1.46
C ASP A 199 30.00 -26.53 -2.78
N GLN A 200 30.04 -25.76 -3.87
CA GLN A 200 30.66 -26.18 -5.14
C GLN A 200 32.20 -26.34 -5.04
N ASN A 201 32.87 -25.60 -4.16
CA ASN A 201 34.31 -25.76 -3.90
C ASN A 201 34.60 -26.89 -2.91
N PHE A 202 33.66 -27.26 -2.04
CA PHE A 202 33.77 -28.39 -1.12
C PHE A 202 33.10 -29.66 -1.68
N LYS A 203 33.86 -30.29 -2.60
CA LYS A 203 33.65 -31.60 -3.28
C LYS A 203 32.90 -31.53 -4.62
N PRO A 204 33.46 -32.11 -5.70
CA PRO A 204 32.65 -32.62 -6.79
C PRO A 204 31.92 -33.88 -6.29
N VAL A 205 30.73 -33.69 -5.70
CA VAL A 205 29.82 -34.82 -5.48
C VAL A 205 29.36 -35.30 -6.85
N SER A 206 29.66 -36.55 -7.16
CA SER A 206 29.41 -37.15 -8.47
C SER A 206 27.97 -36.97 -8.94
N ALA A 207 27.80 -36.85 -10.26
CA ALA A 207 26.49 -36.84 -10.90
C ALA A 207 25.80 -38.22 -10.78
N ASN A 208 25.29 -38.52 -9.59
CA ASN A 208 24.42 -39.67 -9.30
C ASN A 208 23.75 -39.52 -7.92
N LYS A 209 22.75 -38.63 -7.86
CA LYS A 209 21.65 -38.71 -6.89
C LYS A 209 20.35 -38.30 -7.58
N ASP A 210 19.69 -39.29 -8.16
CA ASP A 210 18.25 -39.18 -8.44
C ASP A 210 17.51 -38.99 -7.12
N TYR A 211 16.84 -37.85 -6.97
CA TYR A 211 15.96 -37.57 -5.83
C TYR A 211 14.56 -38.18 -6.00
N LEU A 212 14.38 -39.02 -7.04
CA LEU A 212 13.16 -39.77 -7.31
C LEU A 212 13.29 -41.19 -6.74
N HIS A 213 12.79 -41.38 -5.52
CA HIS A 213 12.49 -42.72 -5.00
C HIS A 213 11.29 -43.32 -5.77
N THR A 214 11.53 -43.77 -7.01
CA THR A 214 10.57 -44.57 -7.77
C THR A 214 10.94 -46.05 -7.66
N THR A 215 10.31 -46.74 -6.71
CA THR A 215 10.20 -48.20 -6.82
C THR A 215 9.26 -48.49 -7.99
N LYS A 216 9.82 -48.78 -9.17
CA LYS A 216 9.08 -49.20 -10.37
C LYS A 216 8.61 -50.65 -10.23
N ASP A 217 7.89 -50.93 -9.16
CA ASP A 217 7.28 -52.23 -8.91
C ASP A 217 5.87 -52.01 -8.34
N LYS A 218 4.95 -51.80 -9.26
CA LYS A 218 3.50 -51.78 -9.03
C LYS A 218 2.88 -52.62 -10.12
N ASP A 219 2.55 -53.86 -9.78
CA ASP A 219 1.73 -54.71 -10.61
C ASP A 219 0.29 -54.17 -10.58
N TYR A 220 -0.19 -53.70 -11.73
CA TYR A 220 -1.57 -53.21 -11.90
C TYR A 220 -2.52 -54.33 -12.37
N GLY A 221 -2.08 -55.60 -12.34
CA GLY A 221 -2.86 -56.77 -12.74
C GLY A 221 -3.83 -57.31 -11.69
N GLN A 222 -3.89 -56.75 -10.48
CA GLN A 222 -4.78 -57.21 -9.40
C GLN A 222 -5.96 -56.24 -9.18
N PRO A 223 -7.22 -56.73 -9.15
CA PRO A 223 -8.37 -55.92 -8.75
C PRO A 223 -8.36 -55.61 -7.25
N LEU A 224 -8.92 -54.45 -6.89
CA LEU A 224 -9.06 -53.93 -5.53
C LEU A 224 -10.10 -54.69 -4.68
#